data_AF-A0A9R0VF60-F1
#
_entry.id   AF-A0A9R0VF60-F1
#
_cell.length_a   1.000
_cell.length_b   1.000
_cell.length_c   1.000
_cell.angle_alpha   90.00
_cell.angle_beta   90.00
_cell.angle_gamma   90.00
#
_symmetry.space_group_name_H-M   'P 1'
#
loop_
_entity.id
_entity.type
_entity.pdbx_description
1 polymer ?
#
loop_
_entity_poly.entity_id
_entity_poly.type
_entity_poly.pdbx_seq_one_letter_code
_entity_poly.pdbx_strand_id
1 'polypeptide(L)' 'MPYGKEAKEELVRLVKGRTLKVSICDTDRYGRLVGDVVCNGVFVQEHMLKKGLTWHYSAYDRRPELAETLTD' A
#
# COMPACT_ATOMS: atom_id res chain seq x y z
N MET A 1 -17.04 5.92 -4.75
CA MET A 1 -16.51 5.73 -3.38
C MET A 1 -15.97 7.06 -2.91
N PRO A 2 -16.15 7.43 -1.64
CA PRO A 2 -15.43 8.56 -1.07
C PRO A 2 -13.92 8.26 -1.05
N TYR A 3 -13.08 9.30 -1.09
CA TYR A 3 -11.61 9.26 -0.92
C TYR A 3 -10.76 8.61 -2.02
N GLY A 4 -11.37 8.01 -3.06
CA GLY A 4 -10.62 7.35 -4.14
C GLY A 4 -9.75 8.32 -4.97
N LYS A 5 -10.16 9.58 -5.09
CA LYS A 5 -9.38 10.62 -5.78
C LYS A 5 -8.14 10.99 -4.96
N GLU A 6 -8.33 11.24 -3.67
CA GLU A 6 -7.30 11.61 -2.70
C GLU A 6 -6.26 10.50 -2.54
N ALA A 7 -6.70 9.24 -2.44
CA ALA A 7 -5.81 8.09 -2.38
C ALA A 7 -4.95 7.95 -3.64
N LYS A 8 -5.54 8.16 -4.82
CA LYS A 8 -4.81 8.14 -6.09
C LYS A 8 -3.80 9.28 -6.16
N GLU A 9 -4.20 10.50 -5.82
CA GLU A 9 -3.34 11.68 -5.86
C GLU A 9 -2.12 11.52 -4.95
N GLU A 10 -2.33 10.99 -3.73
CA GLU A 10 -1.23 10.73 -2.80
C GLU A 10 -0.29 9.63 -3.29
N LEU A 11 -0.81 8.52 -3.81
CA LEU A 11 0.02 7.46 -4.36
C LEU A 11 0.85 7.97 -5.53
N VAL A 12 0.22 8.70 -6.45
CA VAL A 12 0.91 9.31 -7.61
C VAL A 12 1.99 10.29 -7.14
N ARG A 13 1.71 11.13 -6.14
CA ARG A 13 2.70 12.03 -5.54
C ARG A 13 3.90 11.27 -4.99
N LEU A 14 3.67 10.09 -4.40
CA LEU A 14 4.71 9.28 -3.79
C LEU A 14 5.59 8.55 -4.81
N VAL A 15 5.02 8.03 -5.91
CA VAL A 15 5.70 7.09 -6.82
C VAL A 15 5.99 7.64 -8.23
N LYS A 16 5.28 8.68 -8.69
CA LYS A 16 5.37 9.13 -10.09
C LYS A 16 6.77 9.64 -10.42
N GLY A 17 7.32 9.11 -11.52
CA GLY A 17 8.64 9.49 -12.03
C GLY A 17 9.81 8.99 -11.18
N ARG A 18 9.56 8.05 -10.25
CA ARG A 18 10.58 7.52 -9.34
C ARG A 18 10.84 6.04 -9.61
N THR A 19 12.04 5.59 -9.27
CA THR A 19 12.39 4.17 -9.28
C THR A 19 11.80 3.50 -8.05
N LEU A 20 11.18 2.32 -8.25
CA LEU A 20 10.56 1.53 -7.20
C LEU A 20 11.35 0.25 -6.97
N LYS A 21 11.52 -0.13 -5.71
CA LYS A 21 11.87 -1.50 -5.35
C LYS A 21 10.57 -2.23 -5.03
N VAL A 22 10.29 -3.28 -5.80
CA VAL A 22 9.11 -4.11 -5.61
C VAL A 22 9.57 -5.49 -5.14
N SER A 23 9.08 -5.94 -4.00
CA SER A 23 9.35 -7.29 -3.47
C SER A 23 8.10 -8.12 -3.65
N ILE A 24 8.15 -9.17 -4.49
CA ILE A 24 6.98 -10.01 -4.76
C ILE A 24 6.73 -10.89 -3.53
N CYS A 25 5.51 -10.80 -2.99
CA CYS A 25 5.04 -11.54 -1.83
C CYS A 25 4.23 -12.77 -2.23
N ASP A 26 3.44 -12.65 -3.31
CA ASP A 26 2.54 -13.72 -3.75
C ASP A 26 2.19 -13.58 -5.24
N THR A 27 1.55 -14.60 -5.79
CA THR A 27 0.83 -14.54 -7.06
C THR A 27 -0.61 -14.93 -6.80
N ASP A 28 -1.54 -14.01 -7.06
CA ASP A 28 -2.94 -14.25 -6.74
C ASP A 28 -3.58 -15.30 -7.67
N ARG A 29 -4.84 -15.67 -7.37
CA ARG A 29 -5.61 -16.66 -8.14
C ARG A 29 -5.82 -16.33 -9.62
N TYR A 30 -5.54 -15.09 -10.04
CA TYR A 30 -5.64 -14.63 -11.42
C TYR A 30 -4.28 -14.54 -12.12
N GLY A 31 -3.20 -14.98 -11.47
CA GLY A 31 -1.83 -14.93 -12.00
C GLY A 31 -1.18 -13.55 -11.90
N ARG A 32 -1.70 -12.64 -11.07
CA ARG A 32 -1.12 -11.30 -10.87
C ARG A 32 -0.11 -11.34 -9.73
N LEU A 33 1.03 -10.69 -9.92
CA LEU A 33 2.02 -10.54 -8.86
C LEU A 33 1.49 -9.56 -7.79
N VAL A 34 1.57 -9.97 -6.54
CA VAL A 34 1.29 -9.16 -5.36
C VAL A 34 2.63 -8.87 -4.71
N GLY A 35 2.92 -7.61 -4.42
CA GLY A 35 4.21 -7.25 -3.86
C GLY A 35 4.20 -5.94 -3.09
N ASP A 36 5.15 -5.86 -2.16
CA ASP A 36 5.39 -4.65 -1.39
C ASP A 36 6.21 -3.65 -2.20
N VAL A 37 5.87 -2.37 -2.05
CA VAL A 37 6.53 -1.28 -2.76
C VAL A 37 7.33 -0.42 -1.79
N VAL A 38 8.60 -0.20 -2.14
CA VAL A 38 9.47 0.79 -1.51
C VAL A 38 9.86 1.84 -2.55
N CYS A 39 9.66 3.11 -2.21
CA CYS A 39 10.04 4.25 -3.05
C CYS A 39 10.86 5.25 -2.23
N ASN A 40 12.10 5.53 -2.63
CA ASN A 40 13.01 6.45 -1.92
C ASN A 40 13.13 6.13 -0.42
N GLY A 41 13.19 4.84 -0.06
CA GLY A 41 13.26 4.39 1.34
C GLY A 41 11.92 4.40 2.09
N VAL A 42 10.84 4.87 1.47
CA VAL A 42 9.49 4.86 2.06
C VAL A 42 8.75 3.58 1.70
N PHE A 43 8.22 2.90 2.71
CA PHE A 43 7.32 1.77 2.57
C PHE A 43 5.91 2.28 2.21
N VAL A 44 5.52 2.14 0.94
CA VAL A 44 4.35 2.82 0.36
C VAL A 44 3.03 2.44 1.04
N GLN A 45 2.82 1.15 1.32
CA GLN A 45 1.59 0.64 1.92
C GLN A 45 1.34 1.20 3.32
N GLU A 46 2.37 1.25 4.18
CA GLU A 46 2.26 1.85 5.52
C GLU A 46 2.00 3.35 5.45
N HIS A 47 2.68 4.07 4.55
CA HIS A 47 2.44 5.51 4.33
C HIS A 47 0.99 5.79 3.94
N MET A 48 0.43 4.99 3.03
CA MET A 48 -0.96 5.13 2.59
C MET A 48 -1.95 4.76 3.71
N LEU A 49 -1.64 3.73 4.51
CA LEU A 49 -2.46 3.29 5.64
C LEU A 49 -2.53 4.37 6.73
N LYS A 50 -1.38 4.94 7.13
CA LYS A 50 -1.30 6.00 8.14
C LYS A 50 -2.03 7.28 7.76
N LYS A 51 -2.25 7.52 6.46
CA LYS A 51 -3.05 8.64 5.95
C LYS A 51 -4.55 8.34 5.85
N GLY A 52 -4.99 7.12 6.21
CA GLY A 52 -6.38 6.69 6.06
C GLY A 52 -6.81 6.54 4.60
N LEU A 53 -5.86 6.39 3.66
CA LEU A 53 -6.13 6.34 2.21
C LEU A 53 -6.23 4.91 1.68
N THR A 54 -5.82 3.94 2.47
CA THR A 54 -5.97 2.50 2.23
C THR A 54 -6.42 1.81 3.51
N TRP A 55 -6.78 0.55 3.39
CA TRP A 55 -7.14 -0.31 4.51
C TRP A 55 -6.36 -1.62 4.40
N HIS A 56 -6.07 -2.24 5.55
CA HIS A 56 -5.36 -3.50 5.60
C HIS A 56 -6.31 -4.67 5.42
N TYR A 57 -6.10 -5.47 4.38
CA TYR A 57 -6.94 -6.63 4.11
C TYR A 57 -6.43 -7.88 4.84
N SER A 58 -6.84 -8.01 6.10
CA SER A 58 -6.37 -9.04 7.03
C SER A 58 -6.63 -10.49 6.61
N ALA A 59 -7.48 -10.72 5.61
CA ALA A 59 -7.73 -12.04 5.04
C ALA A 59 -6.51 -12.60 4.26
N TYR A 60 -5.69 -11.72 3.69
CA TYR A 60 -4.53 -12.09 2.86
C TYR A 60 -3.19 -11.62 3.43
N ASP A 61 -3.21 -10.68 4.37
CA ASP A 61 -2.01 -10.16 5.01
C ASP A 61 -2.19 -10.15 6.54
N ARG A 62 -1.24 -10.75 7.26
CA ARG A 62 -1.30 -10.91 8.72
C ARG A 62 -0.20 -10.13 9.45
N ARG A 63 0.48 -9.23 8.75
CA ARG A 63 1.56 -8.43 9.30
C ARG A 63 1.02 -7.47 10.38
N PRO A 64 1.48 -7.59 11.65
CA PRO A 64 1.00 -6.73 12.72
C PRO A 64 1.30 -5.25 12.48
N GLU A 65 2.40 -4.94 11.79
CA GLU A 65 2.80 -3.57 11.42
C GLU A 65 1.83 -2.88 10.45
N LEU A 66 1.02 -3.65 9.71
CA LEU A 66 -0.04 -3.13 8.84
C LEU A 66 -1.43 -3.30 9.45
N ALA A 67 -1.55 -3.97 10.60
CA ALA A 67 -2.82 -4.20 11.28
C ALA A 67 -3.35 -2.98 12.04
N GLU A 68 -2.71 -1.81 11.92
CA GLU A 68 -3.08 -0.58 12.61
C GLU A 68 -4.56 -0.26 12.39
N THR A 69 -5.34 -0.43 13.44
CA THR A 69 -6.68 0.15 13.58
C THR A 69 -6.51 1.63 13.86
N LEU A 70 -7.06 2.47 12.98
CA LEU A 70 -7.14 3.92 13.20
C LEU A 70 -7.77 4.21 14.59
N THR A 71 -6.94 4.61 15.53
CA THR A 71 -7.27 5.36 16.76
C THR A 71 -6.20 6.45 16.80
N ASP A 72 -6.51 7.74 16.61
CA ASP A 72 -7.49 8.55 17.34
C ASP A 72 -8.56 9.27 16.49
#